data_AF-A0A355BJQ0-F1
#
_entry.id   AF-A0A355BJQ0-F1
#
_cell.length_a   1.000
_cell.length_b   1.000
_cell.length_c   1.000
_cell.angle_alpha   90.00
_cell.angle_beta   90.00
_cell.angle_gamma   90.00
#
_symmetry.space_group_name_H-M   'P 1'
#
loop_
_entity.id
_entity.type
_entity.pdbx_description
1 polymer ?
#
loop_
_entity_poly.entity_id
_entity_poly.type
_entity_poly.pdbx_seq_one_letter_code
_entity_poly.pdbx_strand_id
1 'polypeptide(L)'
;MRDLGLCALAHANRHAAYHSMKNEKWADFSVLQAAHAAEILLKARIAQEHPLLIFDKFPPVSGDELSLEDLFEKGRTIEWNDLPARLWATTGIKLSNLSLYREFGKIRNGIQHFAPMLKQPTSKMTLEFIFGVIDPFIHDCWGLYAVDYDEDYEPYVNFISSLVNDEILFLVSGEAARCEQYWNADWAKASRVYREEMSRRIEKARSQP
;
A
#
# COMPACT_ATOMS: atom_id res chain seq x y z
N MET A 1 8.24 8.00 -9.94
CA MET A 1 7.03 7.96 -9.08
C MET A 1 6.82 6.60 -8.43
N ARG A 2 6.75 5.51 -9.20
CA ARG A 2 6.55 4.14 -8.65
C ARG A 2 7.49 3.85 -7.47
N ASP A 3 8.80 3.99 -7.66
CA ASP A 3 9.78 3.61 -6.63
C ASP A 3 9.64 4.46 -5.35
N LEU A 4 9.28 5.75 -5.46
CA LEU A 4 8.96 6.59 -4.30
C LEU A 4 7.72 6.07 -3.54
N GLY A 5 6.70 5.62 -4.27
CA GLY A 5 5.52 5.01 -3.67
C GLY A 5 5.83 3.68 -2.97
N LEU A 6 6.76 2.90 -3.52
CA LEU A 6 7.24 1.65 -2.91
C LEU A 6 8.09 1.92 -1.66
N CYS A 7 8.91 2.98 -1.63
CA CYS A 7 9.60 3.40 -0.40
C CYS A 7 8.58 3.82 0.68
N ALA A 8 7.56 4.60 0.33
CA ALA A 8 6.50 4.97 1.26
C ALA A 8 5.73 3.74 1.79
N LEU A 9 5.52 2.72 0.93
CA LEU A 9 4.95 1.44 1.32
C LEU A 9 5.85 0.69 2.32
N ALA A 10 7.15 0.64 2.08
CA ALA A 10 8.10 -0.01 3.00
C ALA A 10 8.05 0.61 4.40
N HIS A 11 8.01 1.94 4.48
CA HIS A 11 7.88 2.62 5.78
C HIS A 11 6.52 2.33 6.43
N ALA A 12 5.44 2.28 5.64
CA ALA A 12 4.10 1.99 6.16
C ALA A 12 4.03 0.57 6.73
N ASN A 13 4.59 -0.43 6.04
CA ASN A 13 4.72 -1.80 6.53
C ASN A 13 5.52 -1.83 7.83
N ARG A 14 6.69 -1.18 7.86
CA ARG A 14 7.56 -1.12 9.04
C ARG A 14 6.85 -0.51 10.25
N HIS A 15 6.18 0.61 10.08
CA HIS A 15 5.52 1.28 11.21
C HIS A 15 4.20 0.62 11.63
N ALA A 16 3.54 -0.10 10.72
CA ALA A 16 2.32 -0.83 11.04
C ALA A 16 2.63 -2.18 11.71
N ALA A 17 3.61 -2.93 11.23
CA ALA A 17 3.87 -4.29 11.72
C ALA A 17 4.72 -4.36 12.98
N TYR A 18 5.44 -3.28 13.33
CA TYR A 18 6.40 -3.27 14.43
C TYR A 18 6.07 -2.21 15.48
N HIS A 19 6.45 -2.50 16.71
CA HIS A 19 6.30 -1.59 17.83
C HIS A 19 7.60 -0.84 18.12
N SER A 20 7.53 0.48 18.28
CA SER A 20 8.65 1.31 18.74
C SER A 20 8.46 1.75 20.18
N MET A 21 9.41 1.38 21.04
CA MET A 21 9.46 1.86 22.43
C MET A 21 9.79 3.36 22.53
N LYS A 22 10.29 3.99 21.45
CA LYS A 22 10.67 5.40 21.42
C LYS A 22 9.62 6.29 20.77
N ASN A 23 8.80 5.74 19.89
CA ASN A 23 7.79 6.50 19.15
C ASN A 23 6.48 5.73 19.10
N GLU A 24 5.60 6.05 20.05
CA GLU A 24 4.25 5.48 20.15
C GLU A 24 3.35 5.82 18.95
N LYS A 25 3.73 6.79 18.10
CA LYS A 25 2.92 7.23 16.96
C LYS A 25 3.17 6.46 15.68
N TRP A 26 4.03 5.43 15.69
CA TRP A 26 4.30 4.63 14.49
C TRP A 26 3.03 4.06 13.85
N ALA A 27 2.16 3.43 14.64
CA ALA A 27 0.92 2.84 14.13
C ALA A 27 -0.04 3.90 13.52
N ASP A 28 -0.10 5.10 14.09
CA ASP A 28 -0.95 6.16 13.53
C ASP A 28 -0.32 6.80 12.29
N PHE A 29 1.00 6.93 12.30
CA PHE A 29 1.74 7.49 11.18
C PHE A 29 1.77 6.54 9.98
N SER A 30 1.74 5.22 10.21
CA SER A 30 1.66 4.23 9.14
C SER A 30 0.39 4.40 8.29
N VAL A 31 -0.70 4.91 8.86
CA VAL A 31 -1.91 5.23 8.09
C VAL A 31 -1.62 6.30 7.04
N LEU A 32 -0.94 7.38 7.42
CA LEU A 32 -0.59 8.47 6.51
C LEU A 32 0.37 7.99 5.45
N GLN A 33 1.34 7.15 5.82
CA GLN A 33 2.33 6.58 4.91
C GLN A 33 1.70 5.61 3.91
N ALA A 34 0.80 4.73 4.35
CA ALA A 34 0.10 3.81 3.46
C ALA A 34 -0.82 4.54 2.48
N ALA A 35 -1.53 5.57 2.94
CA ALA A 35 -2.33 6.41 2.05
C ALA A 35 -1.44 7.16 1.04
N HIS A 36 -0.32 7.71 1.49
CA HIS A 36 0.62 8.38 0.58
C HIS A 36 1.21 7.41 -0.45
N ALA A 37 1.57 6.19 -0.04
CA ALA A 37 2.04 5.12 -0.92
C ALA A 37 0.98 4.80 -1.98
N ALA A 38 -0.27 4.51 -1.58
CA ALA A 38 -1.36 4.23 -2.50
C ALA A 38 -1.58 5.39 -3.49
N GLU A 39 -1.59 6.63 -3.02
CA GLU A 39 -1.76 7.80 -3.89
C GLU A 39 -0.64 7.91 -4.94
N ILE A 40 0.63 7.79 -4.52
CA ILE A 40 1.77 7.85 -5.45
C ILE A 40 1.73 6.69 -6.44
N LEU A 41 1.42 5.47 -5.98
CA LEU A 41 1.39 4.28 -6.84
C LEU A 41 0.25 4.37 -7.87
N LEU A 42 -0.94 4.80 -7.45
CA LEU A 42 -2.07 5.03 -8.37
C LEU A 42 -1.72 6.09 -9.42
N LYS A 43 -1.17 7.23 -8.98
CA LYS A 43 -0.72 8.29 -9.90
C LYS A 43 0.41 7.81 -10.80
N ALA A 44 1.33 6.99 -10.31
CA ALA A 44 2.41 6.41 -11.12
C ALA A 44 1.85 5.54 -12.24
N ARG A 45 0.85 4.71 -11.96
CA ARG A 45 0.21 3.88 -12.99
C ARG A 45 -0.57 4.72 -14.01
N ILE A 46 -1.29 5.75 -13.57
CA ILE A 46 -1.99 6.69 -14.48
C ILE A 46 -0.97 7.42 -15.38
N ALA A 47 0.13 7.92 -14.79
CA ALA A 47 1.17 8.64 -15.51
C ALA A 47 1.91 7.77 -16.55
N GLN A 48 1.90 6.45 -16.40
CA GLN A 48 2.43 5.52 -17.42
C GLN A 48 1.59 5.52 -18.71
N GLU A 49 0.29 5.86 -18.65
CA GLU A 49 -0.52 6.10 -19.86
C GLU A 49 -0.20 7.47 -20.45
N HIS A 50 -0.27 8.52 -19.61
CA HIS A 50 0.14 9.86 -19.98
C HIS A 50 0.40 10.72 -18.73
N PRO A 51 1.57 11.36 -18.59
CA PRO A 51 1.95 12.08 -17.36
C PRO A 51 0.96 13.17 -16.93
N LEU A 52 0.38 13.91 -17.89
CA LEU A 52 -0.56 14.99 -17.59
C LEU A 52 -1.90 14.52 -16.99
N LEU A 53 -2.25 13.23 -17.09
CA LEU A 53 -3.53 12.71 -16.60
C LEU A 53 -3.62 12.63 -15.07
N ILE A 54 -2.52 12.88 -14.35
CA ILE A 54 -2.53 12.99 -12.88
C ILE A 54 -2.94 14.38 -12.40
N PHE A 55 -3.10 15.35 -13.32
CA PHE A 55 -3.54 16.71 -13.01
C PHE A 55 -5.06 16.85 -13.19
N ASP A 56 -5.69 17.50 -12.21
CA ASP A 56 -7.10 17.88 -12.27
C ASP A 56 -7.27 19.30 -12.85
N LYS A 57 -6.32 20.19 -12.55
CA LYS A 57 -6.28 21.55 -13.10
C LYS A 57 -4.92 21.84 -13.70
N PHE A 58 -4.95 22.26 -14.96
CA PHE A 58 -3.78 22.81 -15.63
C PHE A 58 -3.67 24.31 -15.37
N PRO A 59 -2.45 24.83 -15.23
CA PRO A 59 -2.25 26.27 -15.17
C PRO A 59 -2.69 26.91 -16.50
N PRO A 60 -3.16 28.17 -16.46
CA PRO A 60 -3.40 28.93 -17.67
C PRO A 60 -2.09 29.05 -18.44
N VAL A 61 -2.08 28.60 -19.69
CA VAL A 61 -0.89 28.67 -20.54
C VAL A 61 -0.69 30.12 -20.95
N SER A 62 0.39 30.75 -20.49
CA SER A 62 0.73 32.14 -20.80
C SER A 62 1.54 32.32 -22.11
N GLY A 63 1.57 31.29 -22.95
CA GLY A 63 2.31 31.23 -24.23
C GLY A 63 1.91 30.03 -25.09
N ASP A 64 2.78 29.61 -26.01
CA ASP A 64 2.52 28.47 -26.93
C ASP A 64 2.78 27.09 -26.29
N GLU A 65 3.46 27.03 -25.15
CA GLU A 65 3.84 25.79 -24.47
C GLU A 65 3.57 25.82 -22.96
N LEU A 66 3.23 24.65 -22.42
CA LEU A 66 3.08 24.42 -20.97
C LEU A 66 4.41 23.91 -20.41
N SER A 67 5.06 24.69 -19.54
CA SER A 67 6.31 24.28 -18.90
C SER A 67 6.09 23.33 -17.72
N LEU A 68 7.14 22.60 -17.33
CA LEU A 68 7.13 21.79 -16.11
C LEU A 68 7.05 22.67 -14.86
N GLU A 69 7.69 23.84 -14.89
CA GLU A 69 7.65 24.84 -13.83
C GLU A 69 6.22 25.32 -13.58
N ASP A 70 5.44 25.59 -14.63
CA ASP A 70 4.03 25.95 -14.51
C ASP A 70 3.20 24.84 -13.82
N LEU A 71 3.49 23.58 -14.15
CA LEU A 71 2.85 22.42 -13.53
C LEU A 71 3.23 22.27 -12.05
N PHE A 72 4.47 22.58 -11.67
CA PHE A 72 4.91 22.52 -10.27
C PHE A 72 4.35 23.66 -9.43
N GLU A 73 4.26 24.87 -9.97
CA GLU A 73 3.80 26.04 -9.20
C GLU A 73 2.27 26.12 -9.08
N LYS A 74 1.57 25.77 -10.16
CA LYS A 74 0.13 26.06 -10.31
C LYS A 74 -0.70 24.83 -10.69
N GLY A 75 -0.05 23.71 -11.03
CA GLY A 75 -0.74 22.46 -11.31
C GLY A 75 -1.34 21.87 -10.04
N ARG A 76 -2.58 21.37 -10.14
CA ARG A 76 -3.21 20.64 -9.04
C ARG A 76 -3.39 19.18 -9.45
N THR A 77 -2.77 18.27 -8.71
CA THR A 77 -2.96 16.83 -8.94
C THR A 77 -4.30 16.35 -8.42
N ILE A 78 -4.77 15.23 -8.97
CA ILE A 78 -6.01 14.58 -8.58
C ILE A 78 -5.97 14.18 -7.10
N GLU A 79 -7.09 14.41 -6.43
CA GLU A 79 -7.29 14.14 -5.01
C GLU A 79 -7.62 12.66 -4.77
N TRP A 80 -7.37 12.19 -3.54
CA TRP A 80 -7.58 10.80 -3.11
C TRP A 80 -8.89 10.16 -3.59
N ASN A 81 -10.01 10.87 -3.44
CA ASN A 81 -11.35 10.33 -3.72
C ASN A 81 -11.59 10.08 -5.22
N ASP A 82 -10.90 10.81 -6.09
CA ASP A 82 -11.10 10.77 -7.54
C ASP A 82 -10.11 9.81 -8.23
N LEU A 83 -9.05 9.38 -7.52
CA LEU A 83 -8.02 8.49 -8.06
C LEU A 83 -8.57 7.16 -8.61
N PRO A 84 -9.47 6.42 -7.92
CA PRO A 84 -9.97 5.17 -8.45
C PRO A 84 -10.75 5.34 -9.76
N ALA A 85 -11.53 6.42 -9.87
CA ALA A 85 -12.28 6.74 -11.08
C ALA A 85 -11.34 7.13 -12.23
N ARG A 86 -10.31 7.94 -11.94
CA ARG A 86 -9.30 8.30 -12.93
C ARG A 86 -8.50 7.10 -13.40
N LEU A 87 -8.05 6.24 -12.48
CA LEU A 87 -7.32 5.01 -12.81
C LEU A 87 -8.13 4.18 -13.80
N TRP A 88 -9.40 3.91 -13.49
CA TRP A 88 -10.26 3.14 -14.37
C TRP A 88 -10.45 3.80 -15.74
N ALA A 89 -10.75 5.10 -15.77
CA ALA A 89 -11.00 5.82 -17.02
C ALA A 89 -9.77 5.87 -17.95
N THR A 90 -8.56 5.84 -17.38
CA THR A 90 -7.30 6.00 -18.14
C THR A 90 -6.63 4.66 -18.48
N THR A 91 -6.75 3.66 -17.62
CA THR A 91 -6.03 2.38 -17.75
C THR A 91 -6.96 1.17 -17.94
N GLY A 92 -8.26 1.33 -17.68
CA GLY A 92 -9.21 0.22 -17.57
C GLY A 92 -9.14 -0.57 -16.25
N ILE A 93 -8.14 -0.32 -15.39
CA ILE A 93 -7.92 -1.06 -14.14
C ILE A 93 -8.89 -0.59 -13.05
N LYS A 94 -9.47 -1.55 -12.33
CA LYS A 94 -10.30 -1.30 -11.14
C LYS A 94 -9.61 -1.83 -9.89
N LEU A 95 -9.68 -1.09 -8.79
CA LEU A 95 -9.24 -1.59 -7.49
C LEU A 95 -10.10 -2.77 -7.05
N SER A 96 -9.46 -3.86 -6.63
CA SER A 96 -10.11 -5.09 -6.15
C SER A 96 -11.00 -4.84 -4.92
N ASN A 97 -10.62 -3.89 -4.05
CA ASN A 97 -11.36 -3.56 -2.84
C ASN A 97 -11.59 -2.04 -2.69
N LEU A 98 -12.47 -1.48 -3.53
CA LEU A 98 -12.80 -0.05 -3.51
C LEU A 98 -13.48 0.40 -2.21
N SER A 99 -14.24 -0.47 -1.53
CA SER A 99 -14.84 -0.17 -0.22
C SER A 99 -13.76 0.10 0.82
N LEU A 100 -12.76 -0.77 0.92
CA LEU A 100 -11.65 -0.62 1.87
C LEU A 100 -10.83 0.64 1.56
N TYR A 101 -10.58 0.95 0.28
CA TYR A 101 -9.92 2.21 -0.11
C TYR A 101 -10.68 3.45 0.39
N ARG A 102 -12.02 3.46 0.25
CA ARG A 102 -12.85 4.59 0.70
C ARG A 102 -12.90 4.70 2.22
N GLU A 103 -12.99 3.57 2.92
CA GLU A 103 -12.98 3.53 4.38
C GLU A 103 -11.63 4.01 4.93
N PHE A 104 -10.53 3.55 4.34
CA PHE A 104 -9.18 3.98 4.70
C PHE A 104 -8.97 5.47 4.48
N GLY A 105 -9.53 6.04 3.42
CA GLY A 105 -9.52 7.49 3.18
C GLY A 105 -10.16 8.31 4.32
N LYS A 106 -11.24 7.80 4.93
CA LYS A 106 -11.87 8.45 6.10
C LYS A 106 -10.95 8.41 7.31
N ILE A 107 -10.29 7.28 7.53
CA ILE A 107 -9.35 7.06 8.64
C ILE A 107 -8.15 8.00 8.51
N ARG A 108 -7.53 8.06 7.32
CA ARG A 108 -6.45 8.99 6.98
C ARG A 108 -6.84 10.44 7.26
N ASN A 109 -8.02 10.86 6.82
CA ASN A 109 -8.49 12.24 7.06
C ASN A 109 -8.69 12.51 8.56
N GLY A 110 -9.24 11.54 9.29
CA GLY A 110 -9.38 11.61 10.74
C GLY A 110 -8.05 11.87 11.44
N ILE A 111 -7.04 11.04 11.15
CA ILE A 111 -5.71 11.17 11.76
C ILE A 111 -5.04 12.49 11.36
N GLN A 112 -5.07 12.85 10.07
CA GLN A 112 -4.39 14.05 9.59
C GLN A 112 -4.95 15.35 10.17
N HIS A 113 -6.26 15.43 10.40
CA HIS A 113 -6.91 16.67 10.84
C HIS A 113 -7.20 16.70 12.34
N PHE A 114 -7.37 15.55 12.99
CA PHE A 114 -7.86 15.46 14.37
C PHE A 114 -7.03 14.57 15.29
N ALA A 115 -5.90 14.02 14.80
CA ALA A 115 -5.09 13.05 15.54
C ALA A 115 -5.86 11.73 15.83
N PRO A 116 -5.25 10.71 16.47
CA PRO A 116 -5.86 9.40 16.67
C PRO A 116 -7.09 9.51 17.59
N MET A 117 -8.29 9.36 17.03
CA MET A 117 -9.56 9.30 17.75
C MET A 117 -10.19 7.89 17.68
N LEU A 118 -9.44 6.91 17.18
CA LEU A 118 -9.95 5.59 16.83
C LEU A 118 -9.92 4.66 18.04
N LYS A 119 -10.97 3.85 18.17
CA LYS A 119 -11.07 2.77 19.17
C LYS A 119 -10.37 1.49 18.72
N GLN A 120 -10.04 1.37 17.43
CA GLN A 120 -9.40 0.19 16.84
C GLN A 120 -7.91 0.44 16.60
N PRO A 121 -7.05 -0.60 16.68
CA PRO A 121 -5.62 -0.47 16.40
C PRO A 121 -5.34 -0.04 14.95
N THR A 122 -4.71 1.12 14.77
CA THR A 122 -4.34 1.69 13.46
C THR A 122 -3.33 0.84 12.69
N SER A 123 -2.48 0.11 13.41
CA SER A 123 -1.55 -0.89 12.86
C SER A 123 -2.28 -1.94 12.01
N LYS A 124 -3.24 -2.66 12.60
CA LYS A 124 -4.04 -3.68 11.89
C LYS A 124 -4.77 -3.09 10.69
N MET A 125 -5.46 -1.96 10.87
CA MET A 125 -6.21 -1.31 9.80
C MET A 125 -5.30 -0.91 8.63
N THR A 126 -4.06 -0.49 8.92
CA THR A 126 -3.05 -0.18 7.90
C THR A 126 -2.65 -1.42 7.13
N LEU A 127 -2.34 -2.52 7.82
CA LEU A 127 -1.95 -3.77 7.17
C LEU A 127 -3.10 -4.35 6.33
N GLU A 128 -4.33 -4.31 6.83
CA GLU A 128 -5.53 -4.70 6.07
C GLU A 128 -5.67 -3.88 4.78
N PHE A 129 -5.45 -2.56 4.84
CA PHE A 129 -5.46 -1.71 3.65
C PHE A 129 -4.33 -2.02 2.69
N ILE A 130 -3.10 -2.20 3.18
CA ILE A 130 -1.94 -2.53 2.36
C ILE A 130 -2.20 -3.84 1.61
N PHE A 131 -2.54 -4.92 2.31
CA PHE A 131 -2.68 -6.24 1.70
C PHE A 131 -4.04 -6.46 1.01
N GLY A 132 -5.06 -5.67 1.35
CA GLY A 132 -6.37 -5.70 0.70
C GLY A 132 -6.49 -4.80 -0.53
N VAL A 133 -5.63 -3.78 -0.68
CA VAL A 133 -5.71 -2.79 -1.78
C VAL A 133 -4.39 -2.61 -2.51
N ILE A 134 -3.30 -2.28 -1.80
CA ILE A 134 -2.02 -1.96 -2.43
C ILE A 134 -1.38 -3.22 -3.02
N ASP A 135 -1.27 -4.30 -2.24
CA ASP A 135 -0.66 -5.56 -2.64
C ASP A 135 -1.24 -6.13 -3.95
N PRO A 136 -2.57 -6.35 -4.07
CA PRO A 136 -3.13 -6.81 -5.34
C PRO A 136 -2.94 -5.79 -6.47
N PHE A 137 -3.01 -4.49 -6.18
CA PHE A 137 -2.82 -3.46 -7.21
C PHE A 137 -1.40 -3.45 -7.78
N ILE A 138 -0.37 -3.48 -6.94
CA ILE A 138 1.03 -3.47 -7.41
C ILE A 138 1.42 -4.80 -8.06
N HIS A 139 0.80 -5.91 -7.62
CA HIS A 139 0.96 -7.21 -8.26
C HIS A 139 0.39 -7.20 -9.67
N ASP A 140 -0.86 -6.78 -9.83
CA ASP A 140 -1.52 -6.74 -11.14
C ASP A 140 -0.85 -5.75 -12.11
N CYS A 141 -0.30 -4.63 -11.59
CA CYS A 141 0.35 -3.62 -12.43
C CYS A 141 1.79 -3.95 -12.80
N TRP A 142 2.57 -4.54 -11.88
CA TRP A 142 4.03 -4.63 -12.01
C TRP A 142 4.62 -5.96 -11.55
N GLY A 143 3.81 -6.94 -11.15
CA GLY A 143 4.28 -8.23 -10.64
C GLY A 143 5.02 -8.13 -9.30
N LEU A 144 4.75 -7.07 -8.53
CA LEU A 144 5.39 -6.79 -7.24
C LEU A 144 4.54 -7.34 -6.09
N TYR A 145 5.15 -7.51 -4.91
CA TYR A 145 4.49 -8.04 -3.72
C TYR A 145 4.73 -7.11 -2.54
N ALA A 146 3.68 -6.69 -1.84
CA ALA A 146 3.81 -5.75 -0.73
C ALA A 146 4.62 -6.33 0.44
N VAL A 147 4.64 -7.66 0.59
CA VAL A 147 5.42 -8.35 1.61
C VAL A 147 6.94 -8.19 1.43
N ASP A 148 7.40 -7.87 0.22
CA ASP A 148 8.82 -7.67 -0.09
C ASP A 148 9.31 -6.25 0.23
N TYR A 149 8.42 -5.37 0.69
CA TYR A 149 8.72 -3.98 1.02
C TYR A 149 8.61 -3.77 2.53
N ASP A 150 9.68 -4.06 3.26
CA ASP A 150 9.86 -3.74 4.68
C ASP A 150 11.30 -3.26 4.91
N GLU A 151 11.50 -2.29 5.81
CA GLU A 151 12.83 -1.70 6.07
C GLU A 151 13.65 -2.46 7.12
N ASP A 152 13.22 -3.66 7.51
CA ASP A 152 14.01 -4.52 8.39
C ASP A 152 15.16 -5.20 7.63
N TYR A 153 16.23 -5.53 8.36
CA TYR A 153 17.37 -6.29 7.84
C TYR A 153 17.00 -7.76 7.56
N GLU A 154 15.98 -8.27 8.27
CA GLU A 154 15.44 -9.61 8.09
C GLU A 154 13.92 -9.51 7.84
N PRO A 155 13.50 -8.96 6.69
CA PRO A 155 12.14 -8.46 6.48
C PRO A 155 11.06 -9.53 6.64
N TYR A 156 11.35 -10.80 6.40
CA TYR A 156 10.33 -11.87 6.50
C TYR A 156 10.21 -12.51 7.89
N VAL A 157 11.19 -12.33 8.78
CA VAL A 157 11.22 -13.05 10.06
C VAL A 157 10.09 -12.57 10.95
N ASN A 158 10.02 -11.26 11.20
CA ASN A 158 9.08 -10.68 12.16
C ASN A 158 7.86 -10.06 11.49
N PHE A 159 8.01 -9.50 10.28
CA PHE A 159 6.90 -8.85 9.58
C PHE A 159 5.73 -9.81 9.34
N ILE A 160 6.02 -11.03 8.87
CA ILE A 160 4.99 -12.02 8.54
C ILE A 160 4.27 -12.51 9.80
N SER A 161 4.96 -12.53 10.95
CA SER A 161 4.31 -12.83 12.23
C SER A 161 3.15 -11.88 12.51
N SER A 162 3.32 -10.58 12.26
CA SER A 162 2.26 -9.59 12.44
C SER A 162 1.07 -9.85 11.52
N LEU A 163 1.30 -10.27 10.26
CA LEU A 163 0.23 -10.62 9.32
C LEU A 163 -0.53 -11.89 9.75
N VAL A 164 0.20 -12.91 10.19
CA VAL A 164 -0.40 -14.20 10.62
C VAL A 164 -1.20 -14.02 11.90
N ASN A 165 -0.69 -13.26 12.88
CA ASN A 165 -1.37 -13.01 14.15
C ASN A 165 -2.72 -12.28 13.97
N ASP A 166 -2.82 -11.41 12.95
CA ASP A 166 -4.05 -10.70 12.61
C ASP A 166 -4.92 -11.39 11.54
N GLU A 167 -4.48 -12.56 11.05
CA GLU A 167 -5.08 -13.32 9.94
C GLU A 167 -5.25 -12.50 8.64
N ILE A 168 -4.29 -11.63 8.36
CA ILE A 168 -4.27 -10.82 7.15
C ILE A 168 -3.72 -11.65 6.00
N LEU A 169 -4.53 -11.84 4.96
CA LEU A 169 -4.13 -12.55 3.75
C LEU A 169 -3.25 -11.65 2.89
N PHE A 170 -2.10 -12.16 2.44
CA PHE A 170 -1.16 -11.46 1.58
C PHE A 170 -0.74 -12.30 0.38
N LEU A 171 -0.30 -11.66 -0.70
CA LEU A 171 0.35 -12.35 -1.82
C LEU A 171 1.77 -12.72 -1.41
N VAL A 172 2.18 -13.94 -1.75
CA VAL A 172 3.49 -14.49 -1.39
C VAL A 172 4.40 -14.42 -2.61
N SER A 173 5.53 -13.71 -2.49
CA SER A 173 6.56 -13.69 -3.51
C SER A 173 7.38 -14.98 -3.49
N GLY A 174 8.11 -15.26 -4.57
CA GLY A 174 9.04 -16.39 -4.61
C GLY A 174 10.13 -16.29 -3.54
N GLU A 175 10.59 -15.08 -3.24
CA GLU A 175 11.60 -14.84 -2.20
C GLU A 175 11.04 -15.05 -0.79
N ALA A 176 9.86 -14.51 -0.49
CA ALA A 176 9.19 -14.75 0.77
C ALA A 176 8.98 -16.27 0.99
N ALA A 177 8.53 -17.01 -0.03
CA ALA A 177 8.31 -18.44 0.05
C ALA A 177 9.60 -19.28 0.25
N ARG A 178 10.74 -18.82 -0.29
CA ARG A 178 12.06 -19.41 -0.03
C ARG A 178 12.49 -19.19 1.43
N CYS A 179 12.08 -18.09 2.02
CA CYS A 179 12.38 -17.74 3.41
C CYS A 179 11.36 -18.29 4.43
N GLU A 180 10.36 -19.08 4.04
CA GLU A 180 9.27 -19.55 4.93
C GLU A 180 9.79 -20.15 6.25
N GLN A 181 10.87 -20.94 6.17
CA GLN A 181 11.50 -21.58 7.33
C GLN A 181 12.00 -20.60 8.41
N TYR A 182 12.17 -19.33 8.07
CA TYR A 182 12.60 -18.27 8.97
C TYR A 182 11.45 -17.41 9.50
N TRP A 183 10.22 -17.63 9.04
CA TRP A 183 9.08 -16.84 9.50
C TRP A 183 8.77 -17.17 10.97
N ASN A 184 8.88 -16.17 11.84
CA ASN A 184 8.62 -16.30 13.27
C ASN A 184 7.12 -16.18 13.58
N ALA A 185 6.30 -16.95 12.85
CA ALA A 185 4.84 -16.92 12.94
C ALA A 185 4.29 -18.14 13.70
N ASP A 186 3.43 -17.90 14.68
CA ASP A 186 2.74 -18.95 15.42
C ASP A 186 1.46 -19.39 14.68
N TRP A 187 1.66 -20.18 13.62
CA TRP A 187 0.56 -20.69 12.79
C TRP A 187 -0.51 -21.46 13.58
N ALA A 188 -0.16 -22.04 14.75
CA ALA A 188 -1.12 -22.79 15.55
C ALA A 188 -2.24 -21.92 16.13
N LYS A 189 -1.98 -20.62 16.31
CA LYS A 189 -2.98 -19.64 16.77
C LYS A 189 -3.93 -19.18 15.65
N ALA A 190 -3.51 -19.31 14.39
CA ALA A 190 -4.32 -18.92 13.26
C ALA A 190 -5.40 -19.96 12.93
N SER A 191 -6.53 -19.47 12.46
CA SER A 191 -7.68 -20.25 12.03
C SER A 191 -7.28 -21.25 10.94
N ARG A 192 -7.99 -22.38 10.91
CA ARG A 192 -7.73 -23.42 9.91
C ARG A 192 -7.89 -22.88 8.47
N VAL A 193 -8.91 -22.06 8.24
CA VAL A 193 -9.20 -21.48 6.92
C VAL A 193 -8.06 -20.56 6.46
N TYR A 194 -7.56 -19.70 7.35
CA TYR A 194 -6.41 -18.84 7.06
C TYR A 194 -5.18 -19.66 6.68
N ARG A 195 -4.85 -20.67 7.49
CA ARG A 195 -3.70 -21.56 7.25
C ARG A 195 -3.78 -22.31 5.93
N GLU A 196 -4.94 -22.86 5.60
CA GLU A 196 -5.16 -23.59 4.35
C GLU A 196 -4.93 -22.66 3.14
N GLU A 197 -5.47 -21.44 3.18
CA GLU A 197 -5.29 -20.47 2.09
C GLU A 197 -3.84 -19.99 1.99
N MET A 198 -3.18 -19.68 3.11
CA MET A 198 -1.78 -19.26 3.08
C MET A 198 -0.84 -20.37 2.61
N SER A 199 -1.05 -21.62 3.05
CA SER A 199 -0.28 -22.79 2.58
C SER A 199 -0.38 -22.93 1.06
N ARG A 200 -1.59 -22.80 0.51
CA ARG A 200 -1.83 -22.82 -0.94
C ARG A 200 -1.07 -21.71 -1.67
N ARG A 201 -1.01 -20.49 -1.10
CA ARG A 201 -0.28 -19.36 -1.69
C ARG A 201 1.23 -19.58 -1.66
N ILE A 202 1.77 -20.11 -0.56
CA ILE A 202 3.19 -20.41 -0.39
C ILE A 202 3.62 -21.50 -1.39
N GLU A 203 2.87 -22.59 -1.49
CA GLU A 203 3.13 -23.66 -2.46
C GLU A 203 3.09 -23.14 -3.90
N LYS A 204 2.10 -22.30 -4.23
CA LYS A 204 2.03 -21.66 -5.55
C LYS A 204 3.26 -20.80 -5.81
N ALA A 205 3.71 -20.00 -4.86
CA ALA A 205 4.88 -19.13 -5.02
C ALA A 205 6.18 -19.92 -5.21
N ARG A 206 6.32 -21.09 -4.57
CA ARG A 206 7.46 -22.01 -4.78
C ARG A 206 7.52 -22.61 -6.18
N SER A 207 6.34 -22.82 -6.79
CA SER A 207 6.24 -23.41 -8.12
C SER A 207 6.52 -22.42 -9.26
N GLN A 208 6.64 -21.12 -8.95
CA GLN A 208 6.95 -20.10 -9.93
C GLN A 208 8.48 -19.99 -10.09
N PRO A 209 9.00 -20.05 -11.33
CA PRO A 209 10.45 -20.00 -11.61
C PRO A 209 11.08 -18.65 -11.26
#